data_AF-A0A970EZC9-F1
#
_entry.id   AF-A0A970EZC9-F1
#
_cell.length_a   1.000
_cell.length_b   1.000
_cell.length_c   1.000
_cell.angle_alpha   90.00
_cell.angle_beta   90.00
_cell.angle_gamma   90.00
#
_symmetry.space_group_name_H-M   'P 1'
#
loop_
_entity.id
_entity.type
_entity.pdbx_description
1 polymer ?
#
loop_
_entity_poly.entity_id
_entity_poly.type
_entity_poly.pdbx_seq_one_letter_code
_entity_poly.pdbx_strand_id
1 'polypeptide(L)' 'MAIKAILYIIVTPLVIWALDGVNINSIFKKNKILQASILYIMICISLTYLVVNFFMDFFIQTRIM' A
#
# COMPACT_ATOMS: atom_id res chain seq x y z
N MET A 1 -18.77 5.24 -1.15
CA MET A 1 -17.90 6.07 -0.30
C MET A 1 -17.46 5.36 0.98
N ALA A 2 -18.38 4.88 1.83
CA ALA A 2 -18.02 4.22 3.09
C ALA A 2 -17.16 2.94 2.92
N ILE A 3 -17.52 2.05 1.97
CA ILE A 3 -16.77 0.82 1.69
C ILE A 3 -15.32 1.12 1.31
N LYS A 4 -15.10 2.12 0.45
CA LYS A 4 -13.76 2.54 0.03
C LYS A 4 -12.93 3.02 1.23
N ALA A 5 -13.52 3.80 2.14
CA ALA A 5 -12.85 4.26 3.35
C ALA A 5 -12.48 3.10 4.29
N ILE A 6 -13.38 2.13 4.48
CA ILE A 6 -13.12 0.92 5.28
C ILE A 6 -11.97 0.12 4.67
N LEU A 7 -11.96 -0.05 3.34
CA LEU A 7 -10.86 -0.72 2.64
C LEU A 7 -9.53 0.01 2.86
N TYR A 8 -9.48 1.35 2.79
CA TYR A 8 -8.25 2.08 3.11
C TYR A 8 -7.76 1.81 4.54
N ILE A 9 -8.66 1.80 5.52
CA ILE A 9 -8.31 1.56 6.94
C ILE A 9 -7.72 0.16 7.15
N ILE A 10 -8.23 -0.86 6.44
CA ILE A 10 -7.77 -2.24 6.56
C ILE A 10 -6.51 -2.49 5.73
N VAL A 11 -6.46 -1.98 4.50
CA VAL A 11 -5.38 -2.23 3.55
C VAL A 11 -4.10 -1.47 3.93
N THR A 12 -4.19 -0.26 4.46
CA THR A 12 -3.01 0.53 4.83
C THR A 12 -2.07 -0.20 5.82
N PRO A 13 -2.53 -0.69 6.98
CA PRO A 13 -1.67 -1.43 7.90
C PRO A 13 -1.17 -2.76 7.31
N LEU A 14 -1.97 -3.42 6.45
CA LEU A 14 -1.53 -4.64 5.74
C LEU A 14 -0.38 -4.37 4.78
N VAL A 15 -0.43 -3.27 4.02
CA VAL A 15 0.64 -2.87 3.10
C VAL A 15 1.92 -2.50 3.86
N ILE A 16 1.79 -1.77 4.96
CA ILE A 16 2.94 -1.43 5.82
C ILE A 16 3.58 -2.72 6.38
N TRP A 17 2.78 -3.63 6.92
CA TRP A 17 3.26 -4.91 7.45
C TRP A 17 3.91 -5.78 6.37
N ALA A 18 3.33 -5.82 5.16
CA ALA A 18 3.89 -6.56 4.03
C ALA A 18 5.22 -5.97 3.56
N LEU A 19 5.37 -4.63 3.54
CA LEU A 19 6.61 -3.96 3.16
C LEU A 19 7.70 -4.12 4.22
N ASP A 20 7.35 -4.22 5.50
CA ASP A 20 8.31 -4.51 6.57
C ASP A 20 8.97 -5.89 6.41
N GLY A 21 8.25 -6.84 5.80
CA GLY A 21 8.80 -8.15 5.40
C GLY A 21 9.82 -8.09 4.26
N VAL A 22 9.94 -6.96 3.55
CA VAL A 22 10.94 -6.77 2.49
C VAL A 22 12.24 -6.26 3.10
N ASN A 23 13.38 -6.83 2.71
CA ASN A 23 14.70 -6.35 3.14
C ASN A 23 15.08 -5.03 2.43
N ILE A 24 14.35 -3.98 2.77
CA ILE A 24 14.49 -2.59 2.30
C ILE A 24 15.93 -2.11 2.47
N ASN A 25 16.55 -2.40 3.62
CA ASN A 25 17.93 -1.99 3.90
C ASN A 25 18.97 -2.52 2.89
N SER A 26 18.71 -3.67 2.26
CA SER A 26 19.56 -4.21 1.20
C SER A 26 19.35 -3.54 -0.16
N ILE A 27 18.19 -2.91 -0.38
CA ILE A 27 17.81 -2.28 -1.66
C ILE A 27 18.35 -0.85 -1.74
N PHE A 28 18.38 -0.12 -0.62
CA PHE A 28 18.80 1.27 -0.59
C PHE A 28 20.31 1.45 -0.51
N LYS A 29 20.81 2.49 -1.18
CA LYS A 29 22.23 2.89 -1.09
C LYS A 29 22.57 3.33 0.34
N LYS A 30 23.76 2.95 0.81
CA LYS A 30 24.29 3.40 2.11
C LYS A 30 24.28 4.93 2.19
N ASN A 31 23.96 5.45 3.37
CA ASN A 31 23.94 6.88 3.70
C ASN A 31 22.86 7.73 2.98
N LYS A 32 21.77 7.11 2.49
CA LYS A 32 20.63 7.80 1.85
C LYS A 32 19.30 7.58 2.61
N ILE A 33 19.34 7.76 3.93
CA ILE A 33 18.19 7.50 4.83
C ILE A 33 16.95 8.27 4.40
N LEU A 34 17.06 9.58 4.16
CA LEU A 34 15.91 10.42 3.81
C LEU A 34 15.26 10.03 2.48
N GLN A 35 16.06 9.65 1.47
CA GLN A 35 15.54 9.17 0.18
C GLN A 35 14.82 7.82 0.35
N ALA A 36 15.37 6.94 1.19
CA ALA A 36 14.77 5.65 1.49
C ALA A 36 13.43 5.79 2.23
N SER A 37 13.35 6.67 3.23
CA SER A 37 12.12 6.91 3.98
C SER A 37 11.03 7.54 3.09
N ILE A 38 11.38 8.50 2.24
CA ILE A 38 10.41 9.10 1.30
C ILE A 38 9.91 8.03 0.33
N LEU A 39 10.81 7.21 -0.24
CA LEU A 39 10.41 6.15 -1.16
C LEU A 39 9.52 5.12 -0.46
N TYR A 40 9.82 4.74 0.78
CA TYR A 40 9.00 3.83 1.57
C TYR A 40 7.57 4.36 1.74
N ILE A 41 7.42 5.62 2.13
CA ILE A 41 6.09 6.25 2.27
C ILE A 41 5.36 6.31 0.92
N MET A 42 6.06 6.67 -0.16
CA MET A 42 5.47 6.68 -1.50
C MET A 42 4.97 5.29 -1.90
N ILE A 43 5.76 4.24 -1.68
CA ILE A 43 5.38 2.86 -1.97
C ILE A 43 4.17 2.45 -1.13
N CYS A 44 4.16 2.76 0.17
CA CYS A 44 3.01 2.46 1.04
C CYS A 44 1.72 3.08 0.49
N ILE A 45 1.73 4.37 0.14
CA ILE A 45 0.53 5.07 -0.36
C ILE A 45 0.11 4.53 -1.73
N SER A 46 1.08 4.31 -2.64
CA SER A 46 0.81 3.77 -3.98
C SER A 46 0.22 2.36 -3.93
N LEU A 47 0.82 1.45 -3.15
CA LEU A 47 0.32 0.08 -3.00
C LEU A 47 -1.05 0.05 -2.34
N THR A 48 -1.26 0.86 -1.30
CA THR A 48 -2.58 0.97 -0.66
C THR A 48 -3.64 1.41 -1.67
N TYR A 49 -3.37 2.44 -2.47
CA TYR A 49 -4.27 2.90 -3.52
C TYR A 49 -4.57 1.80 -4.56
N LEU A 50 -3.53 1.10 -5.03
CA LEU A 50 -3.66 0.02 -6.02
C LEU A 50 -4.51 -1.12 -5.50
N VAL A 51 -4.23 -1.60 -4.28
CA VAL A 51 -4.96 -2.72 -3.67
C VAL A 51 -6.42 -2.34 -3.39
N VAL A 52 -6.67 -1.14 -2.84
CA VAL A 52 -8.04 -0.67 -2.59
C VAL A 52 -8.83 -0.55 -3.91
N ASN A 53 -8.25 0.04 -4.94
CA ASN A 53 -8.95 0.16 -6.23
C ASN A 53 -9.14 -1.19 -6.90
N PHE A 54 -8.17 -2.11 -6.81
CA PHE A 54 -8.36 -3.48 -7.28
C PHE A 54 -9.59 -4.13 -6.64
N PHE A 55 -9.73 -4.03 -5.31
CA PHE A 55 -10.91 -4.56 -4.63
C PHE A 55 -12.19 -3.85 -5.04
N MET A 56 -12.17 -2.52 -5.15
CA MET A 56 -13.34 -1.75 -5.60
C MET A 56 -13.78 -2.18 -7.01
N ASP A 57 -12.85 -2.27 -7.95
CA ASP A 57 -13.12 -2.68 -9.32
C ASP A 57 -13.61 -4.12 -9.36
N PHE A 58 -12.99 -5.01 -8.58
CA PHE A 58 -13.43 -6.39 -8.44
C PHE A 58 -14.87 -6.50 -7.92
N PHE A 59 -15.23 -5.74 -6.88
CA PHE A 59 -16.60 -5.76 -6.33
C PHE A 59 -17.63 -5.22 -7.32
N ILE A 60 -17.31 -4.13 -8.03
CA ILE A 60 -18.18 -3.52 -9.04
C ILE A 60 -18.40 -4.48 -10.21
N GLN A 61 -17.32 -5.05 -10.74
CA GLN A 61 -17.39 -5.90 -11.94
C GLN A 61 -18.01 -7.27 -11.67
N THR A 62 -17.82 -7.82 -10.47
CA THR A 62 -18.40 -9.12 -10.10
C THR A 62 -19.89 -9.01 -9.75
N ARG A 63 -20.49 -7.80 -9.80
CA ARG A 63 -21.90 -7.53 -9.44
C ARG A 63 -22.28 -8.04 -8.04
N ILE A 64 -21.29 -8.09 -7.14
CA ILE A 64 -21.51 -8.42 -5.72
C ILE A 64 -22.19 -7.24 -5.01
N MET A 65 -22.24 -6.07 -5.66
CA MET A 65 -22.96 -4.87 -5.26
C MET A 65 -23.76 -4.30 -6.43
#